data_AF-A0A945G4N8-F1
#
_entry.id   AF-A0A945G4N8-F1
#
_cell.length_a   1.000
_cell.length_b   1.000
_cell.length_c   1.000
_cell.angle_alpha   90.00
_cell.angle_beta   90.00
_cell.angle_gamma   90.00
#
_symmetry.space_group_name_H-M   'P 1'
#
loop_
_entity.id
_entity.type
_entity.pdbx_description
1 polymer ?
#
loop_
_entity_poly.entity_id
_entity_poly.type
_entity_poly.pdbx_seq_one_letter_code
_entity_poly.pdbx_strand_id
1 'polypeptide(L)'
;MKRKWITIGLLSVLICVPLYQLVKALVGLNRTIVIAGGPEKGLYHPIALSLSNVVTRLGRKATVRTTAGSLENLKLVAEGKVDLALFQPGSRKNLKEFAPTLLEQEAQKIDPAELGQVAFMANLYSQPLHIAVRNGSRIESLQDLKGKVVNLGQELSADYPMSRLLLRSLDMQLGEKHRNMPYTELIDAFDRDEVDAAFITVGMQADVFQTLARTGKVRFLSIPNNEALAAMELHLSPFKVPRGIYQFEGEAVPGADIQTVATGAHLITRSDVQSGFVEKITQEILKTPFQKENRLGELFEQGKPFARARPFFPVHEGAKWVYEPNTRTFIEPALVDMWESMRSFFVSIVVAGFLGFQWYQKRKERTKETRLDHYIRGVIDIERQQMTLDTEKKGNDMEKLQILQDQLTNLRQDCFKDFSGHQLQDEPGTDCFLELCASLSEKLNAKMTRVRLGGEIANLAKAIEEKK
;
A
#
# COMPACT_ATOMS: atom_id res chain seq x y z
N MET A 1 -0.79 -5.30 35.84
CA MET A 1 -0.90 -6.24 34.68
C MET A 1 -1.21 -5.56 33.35
N LYS A 2 -2.21 -4.67 33.24
CA LYS A 2 -2.67 -4.08 31.96
C LYS A 2 -1.60 -3.39 31.10
N ARG A 3 -0.62 -2.69 31.71
CA ARG A 3 0.42 -1.92 30.97
C ARG A 3 1.43 -2.80 30.22
N LYS A 4 1.76 -3.99 30.73
CA LYS A 4 2.68 -4.94 30.07
C LYS A 4 2.07 -5.55 28.80
N TRP A 5 0.77 -5.85 28.83
CA TRP A 5 0.04 -6.38 27.67
C TRP A 5 -0.11 -5.34 26.55
N ILE A 6 -0.25 -4.06 26.88
CA ILE A 6 -0.29 -2.97 25.90
C ILE A 6 1.07 -2.79 25.22
N THR A 7 2.18 -2.81 25.97
CA THR A 7 3.53 -2.73 25.37
C THR A 7 3.86 -3.96 24.51
N ILE A 8 3.46 -5.16 24.93
CA ILE A 8 3.62 -6.37 24.13
C ILE A 8 2.78 -6.28 22.85
N GLY A 9 1.54 -5.79 22.94
CA GLY A 9 0.67 -5.55 21.78
C GLY A 9 1.30 -4.58 20.78
N LEU A 10 1.82 -3.43 21.23
CA LEU A 10 2.48 -2.45 20.35
C LEU A 10 3.76 -2.99 19.72
N LEU A 11 4.61 -3.67 20.47
CA LEU A 11 5.81 -4.32 19.94
C LEU A 11 5.46 -5.41 18.93
N SER A 12 4.38 -6.16 19.16
CA SER A 12 3.92 -7.18 18.23
C SER A 12 3.46 -6.57 16.90
N VAL A 13 2.68 -5.48 16.91
CA VAL A 13 2.27 -4.78 15.68
C VAL A 13 3.48 -4.19 14.95
N LEU A 14 4.42 -3.60 15.69
CA LEU A 14 5.65 -3.00 15.13
C LEU A 14 6.53 -4.03 14.41
N ILE A 15 6.52 -5.30 14.83
CA ILE A 15 7.33 -6.37 14.22
C ILE A 15 6.51 -7.14 13.17
N CYS A 16 5.26 -7.46 13.46
CA CYS A 16 4.41 -8.29 12.61
C CYS A 16 4.00 -7.56 11.32
N VAL A 17 3.77 -6.24 11.34
CA VAL A 17 3.41 -5.50 10.11
C VAL A 17 4.59 -5.46 9.12
N PRO A 18 5.82 -5.05 9.49
CA PRO A 18 6.96 -5.11 8.56
C PRO A 18 7.29 -6.53 8.12
N LEU A 19 7.21 -7.51 9.02
CA LEU A 19 7.45 -8.91 8.68
C LEU A 19 6.41 -9.44 7.69
N TYR A 20 5.13 -9.09 7.88
CA TYR A 20 4.07 -9.43 6.93
C TYR A 20 4.29 -8.78 5.57
N GLN A 21 4.71 -7.50 5.53
CA GLN A 21 5.04 -6.83 4.27
C GLN A 21 6.26 -7.46 3.58
N LEU A 22 7.27 -7.86 4.34
CA LEU A 22 8.45 -8.56 3.83
C LEU A 22 8.07 -9.93 3.24
N VAL A 23 7.26 -10.71 3.96
CA VAL A 23 6.76 -12.01 3.47
C VAL A 23 5.91 -11.83 2.22
N LYS A 24 5.00 -10.84 2.19
CA LYS A 24 4.22 -10.49 1.00
C LYS A 24 5.10 -10.12 -0.20
N ALA A 25 6.15 -9.33 0.02
CA ALA A 25 7.09 -8.95 -1.03
C ALA A 25 7.86 -10.17 -1.58
N LEU A 26 8.36 -11.04 -0.70
CA LEU A 26 9.09 -12.26 -1.08
C LEU A 26 8.21 -13.27 -1.83
N VAL A 27 6.98 -13.48 -1.35
CA VAL A 27 5.98 -14.33 -2.05
C VAL A 27 5.61 -13.70 -3.40
N GLY A 28 5.44 -12.38 -3.45
CA GLY A 28 5.15 -11.64 -4.66
C GLY A 28 6.24 -11.81 -5.73
N LEU A 29 7.52 -11.81 -5.36
CA LEU A 29 8.63 -11.99 -6.31
C LEU A 29 8.62 -13.36 -7.00
N ASN A 30 8.17 -14.41 -6.31
CA ASN A 30 8.10 -15.78 -6.85
C ASN A 30 6.82 -16.07 -7.65
N ARG A 31 5.83 -15.17 -7.65
CA ARG A 31 4.60 -15.36 -8.44
C ARG A 31 4.88 -15.22 -9.94
N THR A 32 4.21 -16.05 -10.73
CA THR A 32 4.19 -15.89 -12.19
C THR A 32 3.26 -14.74 -12.57
N ILE A 33 3.79 -13.79 -13.32
CA ILE A 33 3.02 -12.71 -13.94
C ILE A 33 2.27 -13.25 -15.14
N VAL A 34 0.95 -13.09 -15.19
CA VAL A 34 0.13 -13.53 -16.31
C VAL A 34 -0.26 -12.33 -17.15
N ILE A 35 0.01 -12.41 -18.45
CA ILE A 35 -0.24 -11.34 -19.42
C ILE A 35 -1.31 -11.81 -20.39
N ALA A 36 -2.45 -11.13 -20.43
CA ALA A 36 -3.50 -11.45 -21.38
C ALA A 36 -3.19 -10.84 -22.75
N GLY A 37 -3.14 -11.70 -23.77
CA GLY A 37 -2.93 -11.33 -25.16
C GLY A 37 -4.24 -11.02 -25.86
N GLY A 38 -4.48 -11.64 -27.00
CA GLY A 38 -5.72 -11.54 -27.74
C GLY A 38 -5.82 -12.64 -28.79
N PRO A 39 -6.76 -12.52 -29.74
CA PRO A 39 -7.00 -13.57 -30.72
C PRO A 39 -5.83 -13.74 -31.69
N GLU A 40 -5.76 -14.90 -32.32
CA GLU A 40 -4.84 -15.15 -33.43
C GLU A 40 -5.04 -14.12 -34.55
N LYS A 41 -3.99 -13.87 -35.35
CA LYS A 41 -3.95 -12.85 -36.43
C LYS A 41 -4.09 -11.39 -35.97
N GLY A 42 -4.37 -11.14 -34.69
CA GLY A 42 -4.35 -9.80 -34.08
C GLY A 42 -2.96 -9.37 -33.58
N LEU A 43 -2.87 -8.16 -33.02
CA LEU A 43 -1.62 -7.60 -32.48
C LEU A 43 -1.44 -7.78 -30.97
N TYR A 44 -2.49 -8.14 -30.23
CA TYR A 44 -2.39 -8.24 -28.78
C TYR A 44 -1.51 -9.40 -28.33
N HIS A 45 -1.61 -10.56 -28.98
CA HIS A 45 -0.81 -11.74 -28.65
C HIS A 45 0.71 -11.53 -28.83
N PRO A 46 1.22 -11.04 -29.99
CA PRO A 46 2.65 -10.80 -30.13
C PRO A 46 3.19 -9.74 -29.16
N ILE A 47 2.43 -8.68 -28.88
CA ILE A 47 2.83 -7.66 -27.89
C ILE A 47 2.89 -8.26 -26.48
N ALA A 48 1.93 -9.13 -26.11
CA ALA A 48 1.96 -9.82 -24.84
C ALA A 48 3.20 -10.73 -24.69
N LEU A 49 3.65 -11.38 -25.77
CA LEU A 49 4.90 -12.15 -25.79
C LEU A 49 6.12 -11.26 -25.55
N SER A 50 6.22 -10.11 -26.23
CA SER A 50 7.31 -9.15 -25.99
C SER A 50 7.27 -8.60 -24.56
N LEU A 51 6.09 -8.32 -24.00
CA LEU A 51 5.94 -7.92 -22.59
C LEU A 51 6.41 -9.04 -21.64
N SER A 52 6.09 -10.30 -21.93
CA SER A 52 6.57 -11.45 -21.14
C SER A 52 8.10 -11.54 -21.11
N ASN A 53 8.75 -11.25 -22.24
CA ASN A 53 10.21 -11.16 -22.31
C ASN A 53 10.76 -10.01 -21.45
N VAL A 54 10.10 -8.85 -21.46
CA VAL A 54 10.44 -7.72 -20.57
C VAL A 54 10.31 -8.13 -19.11
N VAL A 55 9.19 -8.74 -18.71
CA VAL A 55 8.97 -9.19 -17.33
C VAL A 55 10.04 -10.20 -16.90
N THR A 56 10.40 -11.13 -17.78
CA THR A 56 11.46 -12.12 -17.54
C THR A 56 12.83 -11.47 -17.36
N ARG A 57 13.15 -10.47 -18.18
CA ARG A 57 14.40 -9.68 -18.06
C ARG A 57 14.45 -8.88 -16.75
N LEU A 58 13.29 -8.47 -16.22
CA LEU A 58 13.17 -7.85 -14.90
C LEU A 58 13.25 -8.84 -13.73
N GLY A 59 13.53 -10.13 -14.01
CA GLY A 59 13.77 -11.16 -13.00
C GLY A 59 12.50 -11.81 -12.44
N ARG A 60 11.35 -11.68 -13.11
CA ARG A 60 10.09 -12.32 -12.69
C ARG A 60 9.64 -13.36 -13.70
N LYS A 61 8.97 -14.42 -13.23
CA LYS A 61 8.35 -15.40 -14.13
C LYS A 61 7.18 -14.76 -14.86
N ALA A 62 7.01 -15.06 -16.14
CA ALA A 62 5.90 -14.55 -16.94
C ALA A 62 5.31 -15.64 -17.84
N THR A 63 4.01 -15.54 -18.09
CA THR A 63 3.26 -16.38 -19.03
C THR A 63 2.26 -15.54 -19.79
N VAL A 64 2.00 -15.91 -21.05
CA VAL A 64 1.00 -15.28 -21.89
C VAL A 64 -0.23 -16.16 -21.98
N ARG A 65 -1.40 -15.56 -21.80
CA ARG A 65 -2.69 -16.21 -21.98
C ARG A 65 -3.34 -15.68 -23.26
N THR A 66 -3.67 -16.57 -24.19
CA THR A 66 -4.52 -16.25 -25.35
C THR A 66 -5.96 -16.00 -24.89
N THR A 67 -6.60 -14.99 -25.46
CA THR A 67 -7.96 -14.53 -25.10
C THR A 67 -8.73 -14.10 -26.33
N ALA A 68 -10.03 -13.85 -26.19
CA ALA A 68 -10.87 -13.23 -27.21
C ALA A 68 -10.63 -11.72 -27.38
N GLY A 69 -9.72 -11.12 -26.59
CA GLY A 69 -9.36 -9.69 -26.64
C GLY A 69 -9.97 -8.86 -25.52
N SER A 70 -10.29 -7.60 -25.80
CA SER A 70 -10.48 -6.54 -24.80
C SER A 70 -11.49 -6.84 -23.69
N LEU A 71 -12.65 -7.45 -23.99
CA LEU A 71 -13.69 -7.68 -22.96
C LEU A 71 -13.30 -8.81 -22.00
N GLU A 72 -12.76 -9.93 -22.53
CA GLU A 72 -12.20 -10.99 -21.69
C GLU A 72 -11.00 -10.45 -20.89
N ASN A 73 -10.10 -9.70 -21.53
CA ASN A 73 -8.94 -9.10 -20.90
C ASN A 73 -9.31 -8.19 -19.72
N LEU A 74 -10.28 -7.30 -19.92
CA LEU A 74 -10.77 -6.40 -18.86
C LEU A 74 -11.33 -7.20 -17.68
N LYS A 75 -12.11 -8.25 -17.97
CA LYS A 75 -12.65 -9.14 -16.94
C LYS A 75 -11.54 -9.83 -16.15
N LEU A 76 -10.56 -10.40 -16.84
CA LEU A 76 -9.45 -11.12 -16.20
C LEU A 76 -8.60 -10.20 -15.32
N VAL A 77 -8.37 -8.95 -15.73
CA VAL A 77 -7.66 -7.96 -14.90
C VAL A 77 -8.51 -7.57 -13.70
N ALA A 78 -9.79 -7.27 -13.89
CA ALA A 78 -10.70 -6.92 -12.79
C ALA A 78 -10.76 -8.03 -11.73
N GLU A 79 -10.89 -9.30 -12.14
CA GLU A 79 -10.93 -10.47 -11.25
C GLU A 79 -9.54 -10.86 -10.68
N GLY A 80 -8.46 -10.19 -11.08
CA GLY A 80 -7.09 -10.54 -10.65
C GLY A 80 -6.56 -11.88 -11.16
N LYS A 81 -7.16 -12.41 -12.23
CA LYS A 81 -6.71 -13.63 -12.91
C LYS A 81 -5.53 -13.40 -13.85
N VAL A 82 -5.29 -12.14 -14.25
CA VAL A 82 -4.11 -11.69 -14.99
C VAL A 82 -3.59 -10.38 -14.43
N ASP A 83 -2.29 -10.15 -14.53
CA ASP A 83 -1.62 -8.96 -14.00
C ASP A 83 -1.59 -7.82 -15.02
N LEU A 84 -1.44 -8.13 -16.31
CA LEU A 84 -1.32 -7.17 -17.40
C LEU A 84 -2.24 -7.61 -18.54
N ALA A 85 -2.89 -6.67 -19.21
CA ALA A 85 -3.69 -6.97 -20.39
C ALA A 85 -3.78 -5.80 -21.35
N LEU A 86 -4.03 -6.10 -22.62
CA LEU A 86 -4.38 -5.10 -23.61
C LEU A 86 -5.89 -4.89 -23.68
N PHE A 87 -6.30 -3.64 -23.82
CA PHE A 87 -7.69 -3.24 -23.78
C PHE A 87 -7.97 -2.11 -24.75
N GLN A 88 -9.04 -2.27 -25.52
CA GLN A 88 -9.60 -1.22 -26.35
C GLN A 88 -10.61 -0.39 -25.53
N PRO A 89 -10.34 0.91 -25.29
CA PRO A 89 -11.27 1.86 -24.69
C PRO A 89 -12.65 1.85 -25.33
N GLY A 90 -13.68 2.18 -24.56
CA GLY A 90 -15.06 2.25 -25.05
C GLY A 90 -15.73 0.89 -25.28
N SER A 91 -14.98 -0.20 -25.50
CA SER A 91 -15.53 -1.52 -25.84
C SER A 91 -16.63 -2.02 -24.89
N ARG A 92 -16.40 -2.01 -23.57
CA ARG A 92 -17.40 -2.42 -22.57
C ARG A 92 -18.59 -1.46 -22.48
N LYS A 93 -18.35 -0.14 -22.55
CA LYS A 93 -19.40 0.89 -22.54
C LYS A 93 -20.35 0.67 -23.73
N ASN A 94 -19.78 0.58 -24.92
CA ASN A 94 -20.51 0.42 -26.17
C ASN A 94 -21.21 -0.95 -26.22
N LEU A 95 -20.60 -2.03 -25.72
CA LEU A 95 -21.29 -3.33 -25.66
C LEU A 95 -22.50 -3.28 -24.73
N LYS A 96 -22.40 -2.61 -23.59
CA LYS A 96 -23.54 -2.39 -22.68
C LYS A 96 -24.68 -1.62 -23.35
N GLU A 97 -24.37 -0.67 -24.23
CA GLU A 97 -25.37 0.10 -24.98
C GLU A 97 -26.02 -0.74 -26.09
N PHE A 98 -25.23 -1.46 -26.89
CA PHE A 98 -25.69 -2.09 -28.13
C PHE A 98 -26.09 -3.56 -28.02
N ALA A 99 -25.60 -4.27 -27.00
CA ALA A 99 -25.88 -5.68 -26.74
C ALA A 99 -25.74 -6.04 -25.24
N PRO A 100 -26.54 -5.43 -24.34
CA PRO A 100 -26.43 -5.63 -22.89
C PRO A 100 -26.60 -7.09 -22.47
N THR A 101 -27.42 -7.86 -23.18
CA THR A 101 -27.68 -9.29 -22.91
C THR A 101 -26.42 -10.15 -22.95
N LEU A 102 -25.41 -9.78 -23.76
CA LEU A 102 -24.12 -10.46 -23.79
C LEU A 102 -23.32 -10.27 -22.49
N LEU A 103 -23.51 -9.13 -21.80
CA LEU A 103 -22.87 -8.84 -20.51
C LEU A 103 -23.65 -9.37 -19.30
N GLU A 104 -24.94 -9.66 -19.46
CA GLU A 104 -25.80 -10.20 -18.41
C GLU A 104 -25.58 -11.69 -18.16
N GLN A 105 -24.95 -12.39 -19.12
CA GLN A 105 -24.52 -13.77 -18.95
C GLN A 105 -23.62 -13.89 -17.71
N GLU A 106 -23.86 -14.90 -16.88
CA GLU A 106 -23.10 -15.09 -15.62
C GLU A 106 -21.59 -15.15 -15.87
N ALA A 107 -21.18 -15.74 -17.00
CA ALA A 107 -19.79 -15.81 -17.42
C ALA A 107 -19.15 -14.46 -17.79
N GLN A 108 -19.92 -13.38 -17.96
CA GLN A 108 -19.44 -12.05 -18.38
C GLN A 108 -19.66 -10.95 -17.31
N LYS A 109 -20.32 -11.28 -16.21
CA LYS A 109 -20.47 -10.37 -15.07
C LYS A 109 -19.11 -10.02 -14.46
N ILE A 110 -18.98 -8.77 -14.04
CA ILE A 110 -17.82 -8.26 -13.32
C ILE A 110 -18.37 -7.50 -12.10
N ASP A 111 -17.82 -7.77 -10.92
CA ASP A 111 -18.14 -6.99 -9.72
C ASP A 111 -17.71 -5.52 -9.94
N PRO A 112 -18.59 -4.52 -9.72
CA PRO A 112 -18.22 -3.11 -9.81
C PRO A 112 -17.00 -2.72 -8.95
N ALA A 113 -16.82 -3.33 -7.78
CA ALA A 113 -15.67 -3.09 -6.91
C ALA A 113 -14.37 -3.61 -7.53
N GLU A 114 -14.42 -4.76 -8.18
CA GLU A 114 -13.30 -5.34 -8.94
C GLU A 114 -12.97 -4.53 -10.19
N LEU A 115 -13.99 -4.08 -10.92
CA LEU A 115 -13.80 -3.19 -12.07
C LEU A 115 -13.14 -1.86 -11.65
N GLY A 116 -13.45 -1.38 -10.44
CA GLY A 116 -12.80 -0.22 -9.82
C GLY A 116 -11.31 -0.41 -9.51
N GLN A 117 -10.79 -1.64 -9.54
CA GLN A 117 -9.36 -1.93 -9.38
C GLN A 117 -8.59 -1.87 -10.70
N VAL A 118 -9.23 -1.67 -11.86
CA VAL A 118 -8.53 -1.61 -13.14
C VAL A 118 -7.85 -0.25 -13.30
N ALA A 119 -6.56 -0.27 -13.65
CA ALA A 119 -5.73 0.91 -13.82
C ALA A 119 -5.07 0.94 -15.21
N PHE A 120 -5.00 2.13 -15.79
CA PHE A 120 -4.30 2.41 -17.05
C PHE A 120 -2.79 2.49 -16.83
N MET A 121 -2.01 1.86 -17.72
CA MET A 121 -0.56 1.99 -17.75
C MET A 121 -0.08 2.86 -18.90
N ALA A 122 -0.47 2.53 -20.14
CA ALA A 122 0.03 3.20 -21.34
C ALA A 122 -0.91 2.98 -22.54
N ASN A 123 -0.99 3.94 -23.44
CA ASN A 123 -1.52 3.78 -24.79
C ASN A 123 -0.36 3.39 -25.73
N LEU A 124 -0.47 2.24 -26.41
CA LEU A 124 0.66 1.65 -27.14
C LEU A 124 0.66 1.98 -28.64
N TYR A 125 -0.51 1.99 -29.28
CA TYR A 125 -0.68 2.27 -30.71
C TYR A 125 -2.16 2.54 -31.00
N SER A 126 -2.44 3.14 -32.16
CA SER A 126 -3.80 3.35 -32.66
C SER A 126 -4.35 2.10 -33.36
N GLN A 127 -5.61 1.77 -33.07
CA GLN A 127 -6.42 0.75 -33.72
C GLN A 127 -7.46 1.41 -34.63
N PRO A 128 -7.10 1.72 -35.89
CA PRO A 128 -8.05 2.25 -36.86
C PRO A 128 -9.16 1.26 -37.22
N LEU A 129 -10.37 1.78 -37.38
CA LEU A 129 -11.50 1.04 -37.90
C LEU A 129 -11.39 0.90 -39.42
N HIS A 130 -11.41 -0.33 -39.90
CA HIS A 130 -11.41 -0.67 -41.31
C HIS A 130 -12.76 -1.23 -41.72
N ILE A 131 -13.25 -0.81 -42.88
CA ILE A 131 -14.39 -1.43 -43.56
C ILE A 131 -13.86 -2.12 -44.81
N ALA A 132 -13.58 -3.41 -44.69
CA ALA A 132 -13.21 -4.28 -45.80
C ALA A 132 -14.47 -4.61 -46.61
N VAL A 133 -14.41 -4.54 -47.93
CA VAL A 133 -15.48 -4.93 -48.85
C VAL A 133 -14.90 -5.75 -49.98
N ARG A 134 -15.73 -6.61 -50.59
CA ARG A 134 -15.29 -7.39 -51.75
C ARG A 134 -14.84 -6.49 -52.89
N ASN A 135 -13.66 -6.79 -53.44
CA ASN A 135 -13.13 -6.15 -54.62
C ASN A 135 -14.05 -6.47 -55.82
N GLY A 136 -14.31 -5.47 -56.67
CA GLY A 136 -15.29 -5.58 -57.77
C GLY A 136 -16.78 -5.60 -57.35
N SER A 137 -17.10 -5.52 -56.06
CA SER A 137 -18.49 -5.36 -55.62
C SER A 137 -19.02 -3.94 -55.87
N ARG A 138 -20.35 -3.78 -55.92
CA ARG A 138 -21.01 -2.47 -56.05
C ARG A 138 -21.08 -1.66 -54.73
N ILE A 139 -20.27 -2.02 -53.73
CA ILE A 139 -20.32 -1.41 -52.39
C ILE A 139 -19.35 -0.24 -52.34
N GLU A 140 -19.76 0.95 -52.78
CA GLU A 140 -18.87 2.12 -52.86
C GLU A 140 -18.97 3.03 -51.63
N SER A 141 -20.04 2.89 -50.86
CA SER A 141 -20.32 3.67 -49.67
C SER A 141 -20.80 2.78 -48.53
N LEU A 142 -20.82 3.34 -47.31
CA LEU A 142 -21.38 2.64 -46.16
C LEU A 142 -22.87 2.33 -46.35
N GLN A 143 -23.62 3.19 -47.05
CA GLN A 143 -25.06 2.97 -47.31
C GLN A 143 -25.32 1.71 -48.14
N ASP A 144 -24.37 1.31 -48.99
CA ASP A 144 -24.48 0.12 -49.84
C ASP A 144 -24.37 -1.20 -49.07
N LEU A 145 -24.03 -1.14 -47.77
CA LEU A 145 -24.02 -2.30 -46.88
C LEU A 145 -25.43 -2.82 -46.56
N LYS A 146 -26.48 -2.03 -46.82
CA LYS A 146 -27.87 -2.44 -46.57
C LYS A 146 -28.23 -3.67 -47.40
N GLY A 147 -28.66 -4.73 -46.71
CA GLY A 147 -29.06 -5.99 -47.34
C GLY A 147 -27.91 -6.92 -47.74
N LYS A 148 -26.66 -6.54 -47.44
CA LYS A 148 -25.44 -7.33 -47.64
C LYS A 148 -25.16 -8.24 -46.44
N VAL A 149 -24.31 -9.25 -46.64
CA VAL A 149 -23.78 -10.09 -45.57
C VAL A 149 -22.57 -9.41 -44.97
N VAL A 150 -22.72 -8.87 -43.76
CA VAL A 150 -21.71 -8.01 -43.13
C VAL A 150 -21.21 -8.63 -41.84
N ASN A 151 -19.91 -8.83 -41.73
CA ASN A 151 -19.29 -9.25 -40.47
C ASN A 151 -19.04 -8.03 -39.56
N LEU A 152 -19.53 -8.11 -38.32
CA LEU A 152 -19.35 -7.07 -37.31
C LEU A 152 -18.22 -7.39 -36.33
N GLY A 153 -17.50 -8.49 -36.54
CA GLY A 153 -16.53 -9.02 -35.60
C GLY A 153 -17.18 -9.89 -34.52
N GLN A 154 -16.37 -10.70 -33.85
CA GLN A 154 -16.83 -11.63 -32.82
C GLN A 154 -17.54 -10.87 -31.67
N GLU A 155 -18.67 -11.39 -31.17
CA GLU A 155 -19.57 -10.67 -30.25
C GLU A 155 -18.92 -10.14 -28.96
N LEU A 156 -17.96 -10.88 -28.40
CA LEU A 156 -17.20 -10.49 -27.19
C LEU A 156 -15.82 -9.90 -27.51
N SER A 157 -15.54 -9.59 -28.78
CA SER A 157 -14.38 -8.79 -29.17
C SER A 157 -14.67 -7.29 -29.04
N ALA A 158 -13.64 -6.46 -29.21
CA ALA A 158 -13.82 -5.00 -29.26
C ALA A 158 -14.35 -4.49 -30.61
N ASP A 159 -14.26 -5.30 -31.66
CA ASP A 159 -14.69 -4.96 -33.02
C ASP A 159 -16.21 -4.83 -33.09
N TYR A 160 -16.94 -5.76 -32.45
CA TYR A 160 -18.41 -5.75 -32.43
C TYR A 160 -19.02 -4.45 -31.91
N PRO A 161 -18.70 -3.99 -30.68
CA PRO A 161 -19.23 -2.73 -30.18
C PRO A 161 -18.74 -1.51 -30.97
N MET A 162 -17.55 -1.55 -31.57
CA MET A 162 -17.06 -0.47 -32.45
C MET A 162 -17.87 -0.40 -33.75
N SER A 163 -18.17 -1.56 -34.34
CA SER A 163 -18.99 -1.66 -35.55
C SER A 163 -20.40 -1.16 -35.31
N ARG A 164 -21.01 -1.55 -34.18
CA ARG A 164 -22.34 -1.09 -33.77
C ARG A 164 -22.38 0.42 -33.53
N LEU A 165 -21.33 0.99 -32.93
CA LEU A 165 -21.20 2.43 -32.75
C LEU A 165 -21.19 3.18 -34.09
N LEU A 166 -20.38 2.73 -35.07
CA LEU A 166 -20.34 3.33 -36.40
C LEU A 166 -21.71 3.22 -37.10
N LEU A 167 -22.32 2.04 -37.10
CA LEU A 167 -23.64 1.84 -37.70
C LEU A 167 -24.71 2.76 -37.09
N ARG A 168 -24.71 2.91 -35.75
CA ARG A 168 -25.61 3.83 -35.05
C ARG A 168 -25.37 5.29 -35.45
N SER A 169 -24.12 5.71 -35.64
CA SER A 169 -23.81 7.08 -36.09
C SER A 169 -24.30 7.41 -37.51
N LEU A 170 -24.58 6.36 -38.31
CA LEU A 170 -25.07 6.45 -39.69
C LEU A 170 -26.58 6.17 -39.81
N ASP A 171 -27.28 6.03 -38.67
CA ASP A 171 -28.67 5.57 -38.60
C ASP A 171 -28.92 4.28 -39.40
N MET A 172 -27.94 3.37 -39.35
CA MET A 172 -27.95 2.15 -40.14
C MET A 172 -28.23 0.94 -39.29
N GLN A 173 -29.25 0.19 -39.68
CA GLN A 173 -29.54 -1.12 -39.14
C GLN A 173 -29.22 -2.16 -40.20
N LEU A 174 -28.30 -3.07 -39.86
CA LEU A 174 -28.13 -4.29 -40.61
C LEU A 174 -29.23 -5.26 -40.16
N GLY A 175 -29.97 -5.82 -41.11
CA GLY A 175 -30.98 -6.84 -40.79
C GLY A 175 -30.34 -8.14 -40.27
N GLU A 176 -31.07 -9.25 -40.38
CA GLU A 176 -30.64 -10.59 -39.92
C GLU A 176 -29.39 -11.14 -40.63
N LYS A 177 -28.88 -10.45 -41.65
CA LYS A 177 -27.74 -10.89 -42.47
C LYS A 177 -26.36 -10.53 -41.90
N HIS A 178 -26.27 -10.07 -40.65
CA HIS A 178 -24.96 -9.86 -40.03
C HIS A 178 -24.35 -11.19 -39.56
N ARG A 179 -23.01 -11.20 -39.46
CA ARG A 179 -22.20 -12.32 -38.97
C ARG A 179 -21.22 -11.82 -37.92
N ASN A 180 -20.73 -12.74 -37.10
CA ASN A 180 -19.85 -12.46 -35.97
C ASN A 180 -18.70 -13.46 -35.91
N MET A 181 -17.84 -13.39 -36.91
CA MET A 181 -16.73 -14.32 -37.13
C MET A 181 -15.43 -13.80 -36.49
N PRO A 182 -14.57 -14.70 -35.95
CA PRO A 182 -13.18 -14.39 -35.65
C PRO A 182 -12.38 -14.15 -36.95
N TYR A 183 -11.18 -13.57 -36.83
CA TYR A 183 -10.38 -13.19 -38.01
C TYR A 183 -10.02 -14.35 -38.94
N THR A 184 -9.77 -15.53 -38.39
CA THR A 184 -9.44 -16.73 -39.19
C THR A 184 -10.61 -17.15 -40.07
N GLU A 185 -11.79 -17.29 -39.49
CA GLU A 185 -13.03 -17.60 -40.23
C GLU A 185 -13.40 -16.48 -41.21
N LEU A 186 -13.19 -15.22 -40.81
CA LEU A 186 -13.46 -14.07 -41.67
C LEU A 186 -12.62 -14.09 -42.96
N ILE A 187 -11.34 -14.44 -42.86
CA ILE A 187 -10.45 -14.55 -44.01
C ILE A 187 -10.98 -15.61 -44.98
N ASP A 188 -11.34 -16.79 -44.46
CA ASP A 188 -11.91 -17.87 -45.27
C ASP A 188 -13.25 -17.47 -45.90
N ALA A 189 -14.10 -16.75 -45.17
CA ALA A 189 -15.39 -16.28 -45.67
C ALA A 189 -15.25 -15.26 -46.81
N PHE A 190 -14.24 -14.39 -46.77
CA PHE A 190 -13.91 -13.51 -47.91
C PHE A 190 -13.39 -14.32 -49.10
N ASP A 191 -12.56 -15.34 -48.86
CA ASP A 191 -12.04 -16.16 -49.94
C ASP A 191 -13.15 -16.98 -50.62
N ARG A 192 -14.18 -17.39 -49.89
CA ARG A 192 -15.34 -18.14 -50.42
C ARG A 192 -16.50 -17.28 -50.90
N ASP A 193 -16.36 -15.95 -50.92
CA ASP A 193 -17.43 -15.01 -51.25
C ASP A 193 -18.70 -15.16 -50.37
N GLU A 194 -18.55 -15.66 -49.14
CA GLU A 194 -19.63 -15.84 -48.17
C GLU A 194 -19.97 -14.55 -47.40
N VAL A 195 -19.04 -13.58 -47.41
CA VAL A 195 -19.21 -12.25 -46.80
C VAL A 195 -19.00 -11.15 -47.84
N ASP A 196 -19.83 -10.10 -47.77
CA ASP A 196 -19.75 -8.93 -48.65
C ASP A 196 -18.81 -7.85 -48.08
N ALA A 197 -18.86 -7.67 -46.75
CA ALA A 197 -18.11 -6.64 -46.05
C ALA A 197 -17.79 -7.04 -44.61
N ALA A 198 -16.76 -6.43 -44.03
CA ALA A 198 -16.39 -6.65 -42.64
C ALA A 198 -15.82 -5.41 -41.99
N PHE A 199 -16.17 -5.24 -40.72
CA PHE A 199 -15.61 -4.23 -39.84
C PHE A 199 -14.47 -4.86 -39.04
N ILE A 200 -13.30 -4.20 -39.03
CA ILE A 200 -12.09 -4.72 -38.38
C ILE A 200 -11.42 -3.56 -37.62
N THR A 201 -11.25 -3.68 -36.30
CA THR A 201 -10.66 -2.61 -35.47
C THR A 201 -9.35 -3.07 -34.82
N VAL A 202 -8.27 -3.03 -35.60
CA VAL A 202 -6.95 -3.46 -35.14
C VAL A 202 -5.86 -2.58 -35.74
N GLY A 203 -4.69 -2.56 -35.13
CA GLY A 203 -3.54 -1.81 -35.66
C GLY A 203 -3.19 -2.26 -37.08
N MET A 204 -2.75 -1.33 -37.92
CA MET A 204 -2.44 -1.56 -39.34
C MET A 204 -1.41 -2.69 -39.54
N GLN A 205 -0.59 -3.00 -38.54
CA GLN A 205 0.43 -4.04 -38.63
C GLN A 205 -0.12 -5.47 -38.42
N ALA A 206 -1.43 -5.64 -38.17
CA ALA A 206 -2.04 -6.93 -37.91
C ALA A 206 -1.99 -7.86 -39.15
N ASP A 207 -1.79 -9.16 -38.91
CA ASP A 207 -1.63 -10.17 -39.95
C ASP A 207 -2.92 -10.38 -40.78
N VAL A 208 -4.08 -10.08 -40.18
CA VAL A 208 -5.38 -10.12 -40.88
C VAL A 208 -5.39 -9.25 -42.14
N PHE A 209 -4.79 -8.06 -42.11
CA PHE A 209 -4.80 -7.17 -43.27
C PHE A 209 -3.88 -7.65 -44.39
N GLN A 210 -2.69 -8.15 -44.06
CA GLN A 210 -1.77 -8.70 -45.05
C GLN A 210 -2.35 -9.97 -45.69
N THR A 211 -3.04 -10.81 -44.90
CA THR A 211 -3.68 -12.02 -45.41
C THR A 211 -4.83 -11.68 -46.33
N LEU A 212 -5.72 -10.76 -45.94
CA LEU A 212 -6.83 -10.31 -46.79
C LEU A 212 -6.32 -9.63 -48.08
N ALA A 213 -5.29 -8.78 -48.01
CA ALA A 213 -4.73 -8.12 -49.18
C ALA A 213 -4.18 -9.12 -50.20
N ARG A 214 -3.47 -10.16 -49.75
CA ARG A 214 -2.91 -11.22 -50.61
C ARG A 214 -3.96 -12.03 -51.37
N THR A 215 -5.21 -12.06 -50.92
CA THR A 215 -6.29 -12.71 -51.66
C THR A 215 -6.63 -11.98 -52.96
N GLY A 216 -6.33 -10.68 -53.08
CA GLY A 216 -6.77 -9.82 -54.17
C GLY A 216 -8.29 -9.53 -54.19
N LYS A 217 -9.04 -10.07 -53.22
CA LYS A 217 -10.51 -10.02 -53.17
C LYS A 217 -11.06 -8.91 -52.29
N VAL A 218 -10.21 -8.06 -51.70
CA VAL A 218 -10.64 -7.06 -50.72
C VAL A 218 -10.14 -5.67 -51.09
N ARG A 219 -11.05 -4.69 -50.95
CA ARG A 219 -10.72 -3.26 -50.91
C ARG A 219 -11.31 -2.63 -49.64
N PHE A 220 -10.92 -1.41 -49.33
CA PHE A 220 -11.34 -0.74 -48.10
C PHE A 220 -12.08 0.57 -48.37
N LEU A 221 -13.09 0.87 -47.56
CA LEU A 221 -13.84 2.12 -47.61
C LEU A 221 -13.35 3.12 -46.56
N SER A 222 -13.42 4.41 -46.91
CA SER A 222 -13.28 5.51 -45.94
C SER A 222 -14.58 5.72 -45.16
N ILE A 223 -14.46 6.22 -43.94
CA ILE A 223 -15.57 6.70 -43.12
C ILE A 223 -15.77 8.19 -43.41
N PRO A 224 -16.90 8.60 -44.03
CA PRO A 224 -17.21 10.00 -44.22
C PRO A 224 -17.41 10.68 -42.85
N ASN A 225 -17.00 11.95 -42.73
CA ASN A 225 -17.15 12.74 -41.51
C ASN A 225 -16.54 12.05 -40.25
N ASN A 226 -15.45 11.30 -40.43
CA ASN A 226 -14.71 10.64 -39.35
C ASN A 226 -14.36 11.59 -38.19
N GLU A 227 -14.08 12.87 -38.47
CA GLU A 227 -13.85 13.89 -37.45
C GLU A 227 -15.07 14.13 -36.55
N ALA A 228 -16.28 14.13 -37.10
CA ALA A 228 -17.51 14.27 -36.31
C ALA A 228 -17.73 13.05 -35.41
N LEU A 229 -17.50 11.84 -35.92
CA LEU A 229 -17.56 10.62 -35.11
C LEU A 229 -16.53 10.65 -33.97
N ALA A 230 -15.30 11.09 -34.26
CA ALA A 230 -14.26 11.25 -33.25
C ALA A 230 -14.61 12.31 -32.20
N ALA A 231 -15.30 13.39 -32.57
CA ALA A 231 -15.74 14.43 -31.64
C ALA A 231 -16.85 13.94 -30.68
N MET A 232 -17.66 12.97 -31.10
CA MET A 232 -18.74 12.41 -30.27
C MET A 232 -18.26 11.40 -29.23
N GLU A 233 -17.08 10.80 -29.42
CA GLU A 233 -16.57 9.74 -28.56
C GLU A 233 -15.15 10.05 -28.07
N LEU A 234 -15.01 10.29 -26.76
CA LEU A 234 -13.74 10.71 -26.13
C LEU A 234 -12.55 9.76 -26.39
N HIS A 235 -12.84 8.49 -26.67
CA HIS A 235 -11.83 7.48 -26.93
C HIS A 235 -11.43 7.37 -28.41
N LEU A 236 -12.08 8.11 -29.31
CA LEU A 236 -11.84 8.07 -30.76
C LEU A 236 -11.12 9.32 -31.28
N SER A 237 -10.13 9.13 -32.13
CA SER A 237 -9.44 10.20 -32.87
C SER A 237 -9.58 10.00 -34.38
N PRO A 238 -9.60 11.07 -35.19
CA PRO A 238 -9.42 10.94 -36.62
C PRO A 238 -8.10 10.21 -36.92
N PHE A 239 -8.11 9.37 -37.95
CA PHE A 239 -6.95 8.59 -38.34
C PHE A 239 -6.91 8.41 -39.85
N LYS A 240 -5.71 8.37 -40.41
CA LYS A 240 -5.49 8.15 -41.84
C LYS A 240 -4.66 6.89 -42.06
N VAL A 241 -5.23 5.91 -42.77
CA VAL A 241 -4.50 4.70 -43.18
C VAL A 241 -3.85 4.99 -44.55
N PRO A 242 -2.52 4.90 -44.67
CA PRO A 242 -1.84 5.21 -45.93
C PRO A 242 -2.16 4.21 -47.05
N ARG A 243 -2.26 4.71 -48.29
CA ARG A 243 -2.29 3.89 -49.52
C ARG A 243 -1.15 2.86 -49.52
N GLY A 244 -1.46 1.63 -49.91
CA GLY A 244 -0.45 0.58 -50.14
C GLY A 244 0.19 -0.04 -48.90
N ILE A 245 -0.24 0.33 -47.69
CA ILE A 245 0.39 -0.18 -46.45
C ILE A 245 0.28 -1.71 -46.28
N TYR A 246 -0.69 -2.37 -46.92
CA TYR A 246 -0.88 -3.82 -46.86
C TYR A 246 -0.30 -4.58 -48.05
N GLN A 247 -0.01 -3.88 -49.15
CA GLN A 247 0.61 -4.44 -50.35
C GLN A 247 1.42 -3.35 -51.06
N PHE A 248 2.74 -3.43 -50.91
CA PHE A 248 3.70 -2.45 -51.43
C PHE A 248 4.03 -2.66 -52.92
N GLU A 249 4.08 -3.91 -53.36
CA GLU A 249 4.38 -4.29 -54.74
C GLU A 249 3.10 -4.69 -55.47
N GLY A 250 2.99 -4.33 -56.75
CA GLY A 250 1.80 -4.59 -57.55
C GLY A 250 0.69 -3.55 -57.32
N GLU A 251 -0.57 -4.00 -57.31
CA GLU A 251 -1.71 -3.12 -57.03
C GLU A 251 -1.72 -2.72 -55.55
N ALA A 252 -1.69 -1.41 -55.27
CA ALA A 252 -1.63 -0.93 -53.90
C ALA A 252 -2.91 -1.27 -53.12
N VAL A 253 -2.75 -1.86 -51.94
CA VAL A 253 -3.86 -2.13 -51.01
C VAL A 253 -3.60 -1.41 -49.67
N PRO A 254 -4.46 -0.47 -49.23
CA PRO A 254 -5.59 0.09 -49.98
C PRO A 254 -5.13 0.91 -51.19
N GLY A 255 -6.00 1.05 -52.20
CA GLY A 255 -5.70 1.79 -53.45
C GLY A 255 -5.63 3.31 -53.29
N ALA A 256 -6.09 3.85 -52.17
CA ALA A 256 -6.00 5.26 -51.80
C ALA A 256 -5.86 5.37 -50.26
N ASP A 257 -5.51 6.56 -49.78
CA ASP A 257 -5.55 6.86 -48.34
C ASP A 257 -6.97 6.67 -47.83
N ILE A 258 -7.13 5.98 -46.70
CA ILE A 258 -8.43 5.79 -46.04
C ILE A 258 -8.55 6.81 -44.92
N GLN A 259 -9.61 7.63 -44.96
CA GLN A 259 -10.00 8.46 -43.83
C GLN A 259 -10.88 7.65 -42.88
N THR A 260 -10.49 7.53 -41.61
CA THR A 260 -11.21 6.72 -40.62
C THR A 260 -11.08 7.30 -39.21
N VAL A 261 -11.61 6.60 -38.21
CA VAL A 261 -11.35 6.85 -36.79
C VAL A 261 -10.47 5.74 -36.23
N ALA A 262 -9.73 6.04 -35.18
CA ALA A 262 -8.98 5.06 -34.40
C ALA A 262 -9.24 5.24 -32.91
N THR A 263 -9.11 4.14 -32.18
CA THR A 263 -9.05 4.11 -30.72
C THR A 263 -7.65 3.67 -30.27
N GLY A 264 -7.23 4.04 -29.06
CA GLY A 264 -5.97 3.56 -28.51
C GLY A 264 -6.00 2.08 -28.12
N ALA A 265 -4.85 1.40 -28.19
CA ALA A 265 -4.61 0.10 -27.55
C ALA A 265 -3.98 0.32 -26.17
N HIS A 266 -4.79 0.26 -25.12
CA HIS A 266 -4.33 0.51 -23.76
C HIS A 266 -3.74 -0.75 -23.13
N LEU A 267 -2.54 -0.63 -22.55
CA LEU A 267 -2.06 -1.55 -21.54
C LEU A 267 -2.71 -1.19 -20.20
N ILE A 268 -3.37 -2.17 -19.60
CA ILE A 268 -4.04 -2.05 -18.31
C ILE A 268 -3.50 -3.09 -17.33
N THR A 269 -3.67 -2.81 -16.05
CA THR A 269 -3.28 -3.66 -14.92
C THR A 269 -4.26 -3.47 -13.76
N ARG A 270 -4.02 -4.10 -12.61
CA ARG A 270 -4.73 -3.76 -11.37
C ARG A 270 -4.00 -2.66 -10.60
N SER A 271 -4.75 -1.81 -9.91
CA SER A 271 -4.26 -0.75 -9.03
C SER A 271 -3.40 -1.25 -7.86
N ASP A 272 -3.53 -2.53 -7.49
CA ASP A 272 -2.77 -3.17 -6.41
C ASP A 272 -1.48 -3.86 -6.87
N VAL A 273 -1.16 -3.81 -8.16
CA VAL A 273 0.15 -4.25 -8.66
C VAL A 273 1.23 -3.29 -8.15
N GLN A 274 2.35 -3.83 -7.71
CA GLN A 274 3.41 -3.04 -7.09
C GLN A 274 3.86 -1.89 -8.01
N SER A 275 3.76 -0.64 -7.54
CA SER A 275 4.09 0.56 -8.32
C SER A 275 5.50 0.54 -8.91
N GLY A 276 6.51 0.06 -8.17
CA GLY A 276 7.88 -0.07 -8.71
C GLY A 276 8.01 -1.11 -9.83
N PHE A 277 7.13 -2.12 -9.89
CA PHE A 277 7.08 -3.06 -11.01
C PHE A 277 6.43 -2.40 -12.23
N VAL A 278 5.28 -1.75 -12.04
CA VAL A 278 4.59 -1.00 -13.11
C VAL A 278 5.48 0.09 -13.68
N GLU A 279 6.19 0.85 -12.84
CA GLU A 279 7.17 1.87 -13.25
C GLU A 279 8.21 1.29 -14.21
N LYS A 280 8.83 0.16 -13.85
CA LYS A 280 9.84 -0.50 -14.70
C LYS A 280 9.27 -0.99 -16.02
N ILE A 281 8.07 -1.58 -16.02
CA ILE A 281 7.41 -2.00 -17.26
C ILE A 281 7.11 -0.80 -18.16
N THR A 282 6.53 0.27 -17.59
CA THR A 282 6.25 1.50 -18.34
C THR A 282 7.52 2.13 -18.90
N GLN A 283 8.63 2.11 -18.17
CA GLN A 283 9.94 2.54 -18.68
C GLN A 283 10.43 1.68 -19.85
N GLU A 284 10.36 0.35 -19.74
CA GLU A 284 10.79 -0.57 -20.80
C GLU A 284 9.97 -0.40 -22.09
N ILE A 285 8.65 -0.20 -21.98
CA ILE A 285 7.76 0.06 -23.13
C ILE A 285 8.15 1.34 -23.88
N LEU A 286 8.64 2.35 -23.16
CA LEU A 286 9.09 3.62 -23.74
C LEU A 286 10.49 3.54 -24.35
N LYS A 287 11.21 2.42 -24.23
CA LYS A 287 12.53 2.26 -24.85
C LYS A 287 12.40 1.85 -26.31
N THR A 288 13.30 2.41 -27.12
CA THR A 288 13.40 2.13 -28.57
C THR A 288 13.42 0.65 -28.94
N PRO A 289 14.12 -0.26 -28.23
CA PRO A 289 14.12 -1.68 -28.59
C PRO A 289 12.73 -2.30 -28.55
N PHE A 290 11.95 -2.05 -27.49
CA PHE A 290 10.59 -2.57 -27.36
C PHE A 290 9.67 -2.02 -28.46
N GLN A 291 9.76 -0.72 -28.71
CA GLN A 291 8.93 -0.05 -29.73
C GLN A 291 9.23 -0.55 -31.14
N LYS A 292 10.51 -0.74 -31.49
CA LYS A 292 10.93 -1.26 -32.80
C LYS A 292 10.53 -2.72 -33.00
N GLU A 293 10.76 -3.57 -31.99
CA GLU A 293 10.36 -4.98 -32.01
C GLU A 293 8.86 -5.13 -32.29
N ASN A 294 8.05 -4.28 -31.67
CA ASN A 294 6.58 -4.30 -31.76
C ASN A 294 6.00 -3.37 -32.83
N ARG A 295 6.85 -2.72 -33.65
CA ARG A 295 6.45 -1.76 -34.71
C ARG A 295 5.52 -0.64 -34.22
N LEU A 296 5.74 -0.15 -33.00
CA LEU A 296 4.93 0.90 -32.34
C LEU A 296 5.37 2.30 -32.80
N GLY A 297 5.08 2.65 -34.07
CA GLY A 297 5.54 3.89 -34.70
C GLY A 297 5.13 5.16 -33.98
N GLU A 298 3.84 5.31 -33.65
CA GLU A 298 3.32 6.50 -32.94
C GLU A 298 3.96 6.68 -31.56
N LEU A 299 4.14 5.57 -30.83
CA LEU A 299 4.79 5.56 -29.53
C LEU A 299 6.29 5.90 -29.64
N PHE A 300 6.96 5.44 -30.70
CA PHE A 300 8.35 5.77 -30.98
C PHE A 300 8.53 7.26 -31.31
N GLU A 301 7.65 7.82 -32.13
CA GLU A 301 7.73 9.22 -32.58
C GLU A 301 7.33 10.22 -31.48
N GLN A 302 6.25 9.93 -30.76
CA GLN A 302 5.63 10.88 -29.82
C GLN A 302 5.99 10.60 -28.36
N GLY A 303 6.46 9.40 -28.02
CA GLY A 303 6.92 9.04 -26.67
C GLY A 303 5.86 9.18 -25.58
N LYS A 304 6.24 9.80 -24.45
CA LYS A 304 5.39 9.94 -23.25
C LYS A 304 4.03 10.62 -23.52
N PRO A 305 3.93 11.73 -24.27
CA PRO A 305 2.66 12.33 -24.65
C PRO A 305 1.65 11.35 -25.24
N PHE A 306 2.08 10.51 -26.19
CA PHE A 306 1.22 9.50 -26.80
C PHE A 306 0.91 8.35 -25.84
N ALA A 307 1.92 7.91 -25.07
CA ALA A 307 1.77 6.86 -24.08
C ALA A 307 0.75 7.18 -22.98
N ARG A 308 0.60 8.45 -22.60
CA ARG A 308 -0.36 8.89 -21.57
C ARG A 308 -1.69 9.39 -22.13
N ALA A 309 -1.88 9.31 -23.45
CA ALA A 309 -3.03 9.90 -24.11
C ALA A 309 -4.34 9.18 -23.72
N ARG A 310 -5.38 9.98 -23.47
CA ARG A 310 -6.80 9.55 -23.37
C ARG A 310 -7.04 8.34 -22.45
N PRO A 311 -6.53 8.32 -21.21
CA PRO A 311 -6.71 7.18 -20.31
C PRO A 311 -8.21 6.91 -20.06
N PHE A 312 -8.63 5.66 -20.25
CA PHE A 312 -10.02 5.24 -20.02
C PHE A 312 -10.28 4.82 -18.56
N PHE A 313 -9.22 4.44 -17.85
CA PHE A 313 -9.20 4.10 -16.43
C PHE A 313 -8.22 5.02 -15.70
N PRO A 314 -8.30 5.15 -14.36
CA PRO A 314 -7.31 5.88 -13.58
C PRO A 314 -5.89 5.39 -13.88
N VAL A 315 -4.94 6.33 -13.99
CA VAL A 315 -3.53 5.99 -14.27
C VAL A 315 -2.93 5.31 -13.04
N HIS A 316 -2.26 4.17 -13.24
CA HIS A 316 -1.56 3.47 -12.18
C HIS A 316 -0.40 4.35 -11.64
N GLU A 317 -0.22 4.41 -10.31
CA GLU A 317 0.81 5.25 -9.67
C GLU A 317 2.22 5.02 -10.22
N GLY A 318 2.65 3.75 -10.35
CA GLY A 318 3.92 3.41 -11.01
C GLY A 318 4.07 3.96 -12.44
N ALA A 319 3.01 3.96 -13.25
CA ALA A 319 3.05 4.54 -14.59
C ALA A 319 3.07 6.08 -14.54
N LYS A 320 2.32 6.67 -13.61
CA LYS A 320 2.31 8.11 -13.35
C LYS A 320 3.70 8.63 -12.98
N TRP A 321 4.49 7.90 -12.19
CA TRP A 321 5.88 8.30 -11.88
C TRP A 321 6.78 8.36 -13.12
N VAL A 322 6.48 7.60 -14.18
CA VAL A 322 7.25 7.67 -15.43
C VAL A 322 6.84 8.89 -16.27
N TYR A 323 5.55 9.20 -16.32
CA TYR A 323 5.02 10.35 -17.07
C TYR A 323 5.26 11.68 -16.36
N GLU A 324 5.19 11.68 -15.03
CA GLU A 324 5.26 12.84 -14.15
C GLU A 324 6.19 12.54 -12.97
N PRO A 325 7.53 12.52 -13.17
CA PRO A 325 8.49 12.12 -12.13
C PRO A 325 8.38 12.91 -10.82
N ASN A 326 7.93 14.16 -10.90
CA ASN A 326 7.76 15.05 -9.76
C ASN A 326 6.61 14.62 -8.82
N THR A 327 5.75 13.70 -9.25
CA THR A 327 4.64 13.16 -8.43
C THR A 327 5.09 12.03 -7.50
N ARG A 328 6.32 11.55 -7.64
CA ARG A 328 6.89 10.52 -6.77
C ARG A 328 7.13 11.09 -5.37
N THR A 329 6.15 10.97 -4.49
CA THR A 329 6.32 11.28 -3.08
C THR A 329 7.05 10.13 -2.39
N PHE A 330 8.01 10.45 -1.51
CA PHE A 330 8.69 9.46 -0.66
C PHE A 330 7.76 8.87 0.42
N ILE A 331 6.58 9.47 0.61
CA ILE A 331 5.59 9.12 1.62
C ILE A 331 4.24 8.95 0.92
N GLU A 332 3.61 7.78 1.06
CA GLU A 332 2.22 7.57 0.60
C GLU A 332 1.28 8.54 1.33
N PRO A 333 0.29 9.14 0.66
CA PRO A 333 -0.72 9.97 1.35
C PRO A 333 -1.38 9.24 2.52
N ALA A 334 -1.61 7.92 2.39
CA ALA A 334 -2.13 7.07 3.46
C ALA A 334 -1.20 7.00 4.69
N LEU A 335 0.12 7.06 4.49
CA LEU A 335 1.06 7.16 5.60
C LEU A 335 0.93 8.53 6.26
N VAL A 336 0.82 9.63 5.51
CA VAL A 336 0.63 10.97 6.08
C VAL A 336 -0.64 11.04 6.94
N ASP A 337 -1.77 10.51 6.44
CA ASP A 337 -3.04 10.48 7.16
C ASP A 337 -2.97 9.59 8.41
N MET A 338 -2.25 8.47 8.33
CA MET A 338 -1.97 7.61 9.48
C MET A 338 -1.09 8.33 10.52
N TRP A 339 -0.05 9.06 10.09
CA TRP A 339 0.83 9.83 10.97
C TRP A 339 0.09 10.96 11.68
N GLU A 340 -0.80 11.68 10.98
CA GLU A 340 -1.67 12.69 11.57
C GLU A 340 -2.65 12.09 12.58
N SER A 341 -3.23 10.94 12.27
CA SER A 341 -4.12 10.20 13.19
C SER A 341 -3.37 9.67 14.43
N MET A 342 -2.11 9.26 14.27
CA MET A 342 -1.28 8.74 15.36
C MET A 342 -0.61 9.84 16.20
N ARG A 343 -0.64 11.11 15.78
CA ARG A 343 0.01 12.23 16.49
C ARG A 343 -0.44 12.31 17.95
N SER A 344 -1.74 12.25 18.19
CA SER A 344 -2.33 12.31 19.54
C SER A 344 -1.96 11.10 20.39
N PHE A 345 -1.76 9.94 19.76
CA PHE A 345 -1.35 8.71 20.43
C PHE A 345 0.11 8.79 20.92
N PHE A 346 1.03 9.27 20.08
CA PHE A 346 2.43 9.46 20.46
C PHE A 346 2.60 10.54 21.53
N VAL A 347 1.90 11.67 21.41
CA VAL A 347 1.90 12.72 22.43
C VAL A 347 1.40 12.17 23.77
N SER A 348 0.34 11.36 23.76
CA SER A 348 -0.20 10.74 24.98
C SER A 348 0.78 9.76 25.62
N ILE A 349 1.55 9.00 24.83
CA ILE A 349 2.60 8.10 25.33
C ILE A 349 3.72 8.89 25.99
N VAL A 350 4.19 9.98 25.38
CA VAL A 350 5.24 10.84 25.94
C VAL A 350 4.77 11.48 27.25
N VAL A 351 3.54 12.01 27.29
CA VAL A 351 2.95 12.58 28.52
C VAL A 351 2.79 11.51 29.60
N ALA A 352 2.30 10.31 29.26
CA ALA A 352 2.16 9.21 30.22
C ALA A 352 3.52 8.67 30.71
N GLY A 353 4.56 8.73 29.87
CA GLY A 353 5.94 8.44 30.24
C GLY A 353 6.48 9.45 31.23
N PHE A 354 6.30 10.75 30.94
CA PHE A 354 6.70 11.85 31.81
C PHE A 354 6.00 11.82 33.18
N LEU A 355 4.68 11.66 33.20
CA LEU A 355 3.91 11.51 34.44
C LEU A 355 4.31 10.25 35.21
N GLY A 356 4.58 9.15 34.51
CA GLY A 356 5.08 7.92 35.13
C GLY A 356 6.45 8.08 35.78
N PHE A 357 7.35 8.83 35.14
CA PHE A 357 8.66 9.15 35.68
C PHE A 357 8.57 10.06 36.91
N GLN A 358 7.74 11.11 36.88
CA GLN A 358 7.48 11.95 38.04
C GLN A 358 6.89 11.16 39.22
N TRP A 359 5.94 10.26 38.95
CA TRP A 359 5.37 9.40 39.99
C TRP A 359 6.41 8.46 40.60
N TYR A 360 7.32 7.92 39.79
CA TYR A 360 8.41 7.07 40.26
C TYR A 360 9.39 7.83 41.16
N GLN A 361 9.80 9.04 40.77
CA GLN A 361 10.61 9.96 41.59
C GLN A 361 9.93 10.23 42.95
N LYS A 362 8.66 10.64 42.93
CA LYS A 362 7.89 10.96 44.15
C LYS A 362 7.68 9.77 45.08
N ARG A 363 7.55 8.55 44.52
CA ARG A 363 7.46 7.32 45.32
C ARG A 363 8.79 6.99 46.01
N LYS A 364 9.92 7.26 45.34
CA LYS A 364 11.25 7.07 45.91
C LYS A 364 11.49 7.98 47.12
N GLU A 365 11.03 9.23 47.07
CA GLU A 365 11.11 10.18 48.20
C GLU A 365 10.28 9.72 49.41
N ARG A 366 9.00 9.36 49.24
CA ARG A 366 8.14 8.89 50.35
C ARG A 366 8.67 7.66 51.09
N THR A 367 9.40 6.80 50.39
CA THR A 367 9.99 5.59 50.99
C THR A 367 11.16 5.94 51.92
N LYS A 368 11.84 7.07 51.69
CA LYS A 368 12.91 7.58 52.56
C LYS A 368 12.35 8.23 53.82
N GLU A 369 11.32 9.07 53.69
CA GLU A 369 10.63 9.69 54.85
C GLU A 369 10.16 8.64 55.86
N THR A 370 9.58 7.54 55.37
CA THR A 370 9.10 6.43 56.24
C THR A 370 10.22 5.74 57.01
N ARG A 371 11.45 5.71 56.47
CA ARG A 371 12.61 5.11 57.14
C ARG A 371 13.17 6.00 58.24
N LEU A 372 13.22 7.31 58.02
CA LEU A 372 13.69 8.26 59.04
C LEU A 372 12.74 8.31 60.24
N ASP A 373 11.43 8.28 59.99
CA ASP A 373 10.39 8.17 61.02
C ASP A 373 10.58 6.95 61.94
N HIS A 374 11.05 5.82 61.38
CA HIS A 374 11.33 4.61 62.16
C HIS A 374 12.44 4.86 63.20
N TYR A 375 13.52 5.55 62.81
CA TYR A 375 14.62 5.87 63.71
C TYR A 375 14.23 6.91 64.75
N ILE A 376 13.51 7.97 64.38
CA ILE A 376 13.02 8.98 65.33
C ILE A 376 12.14 8.35 66.41
N ARG A 377 11.23 7.44 66.04
CA ARG A 377 10.41 6.70 67.01
C ARG A 377 11.25 5.83 67.92
N GLY A 378 12.30 5.18 67.41
CA GLY A 378 13.23 4.41 68.22
C GLY A 378 13.90 5.24 69.31
N VAL A 379 14.31 6.48 69.02
CA VAL A 379 14.89 7.39 70.03
C VAL A 379 13.85 7.77 71.09
N ILE A 380 12.63 8.08 70.68
CA ILE A 380 11.53 8.44 71.59
C ILE A 380 11.18 7.27 72.51
N ASP A 381 11.20 6.03 72.01
CA ASP A 381 10.93 4.84 72.82
C ASP A 381 12.02 4.61 73.87
N ILE A 382 13.30 4.81 73.52
CA ILE A 382 14.42 4.76 74.48
C ILE A 382 14.28 5.89 75.51
N GLU A 383 13.90 7.09 75.09
CA GLU A 383 13.62 8.21 76.01
C GLU A 383 12.49 7.89 76.99
N ARG A 384 11.41 7.28 76.52
CA ARG A 384 10.32 6.85 77.39
C ARG A 384 10.78 5.79 78.40
N GLN A 385 11.56 4.80 77.95
CA GLN A 385 12.10 3.77 78.83
C GLN A 385 13.01 4.35 79.92
N GLN A 386 13.88 5.30 79.56
CA GLN A 386 14.74 5.97 80.54
C GLN A 386 13.93 6.73 81.61
N MET A 387 12.77 7.31 81.26
CA MET A 387 11.97 8.10 82.19
C MET A 387 11.34 7.22 83.25
N THR A 388 11.08 5.94 82.95
CA THR A 388 10.56 4.97 83.92
C THR A 388 11.61 4.44 84.91
N LEU A 389 12.89 4.75 84.69
CA LEU A 389 13.98 4.41 85.60
C LEU A 389 14.17 5.55 86.63
N ASP A 390 13.62 5.34 87.82
CA ASP A 390 13.70 6.27 88.95
C ASP A 390 14.99 6.08 89.74
N THR A 391 15.76 7.17 89.91
CA THR A 391 17.05 7.24 90.61
C THR A 391 17.01 6.91 92.11
N GLU A 392 15.84 6.61 92.68
CA GLU A 392 15.64 6.43 94.12
C GLU A 392 15.50 4.95 94.57
N LYS A 393 15.36 3.99 93.64
CA LYS A 393 15.25 2.57 94.00
C LYS A 393 16.60 1.85 93.91
N LYS A 394 16.98 1.16 94.99
CA LYS A 394 18.11 0.22 95.01
C LYS A 394 17.78 -1.00 94.16
N GLY A 395 18.24 -1.01 92.92
CA GLY A 395 18.06 -2.10 91.96
C GLY A 395 18.91 -1.91 90.70
N ASN A 396 18.84 -2.87 89.78
CA ASN A 396 19.70 -3.05 88.59
C ASN A 396 19.57 -1.95 87.50
N ASP A 397 19.37 -0.70 87.89
CA ASP A 397 19.04 0.40 87.00
C ASP A 397 20.28 0.96 86.29
N MET A 398 21.49 0.75 86.84
CA MET A 398 22.74 1.06 86.14
C MET A 398 22.93 0.18 84.90
N GLU A 399 22.73 -1.13 85.02
CA GLU A 399 22.86 -2.07 83.88
C GLU A 399 21.81 -1.76 82.80
N LYS A 400 20.58 -1.44 83.21
CA LYS A 400 19.52 -1.01 82.29
C LYS A 400 19.85 0.30 81.58
N LEU A 401 20.42 1.29 82.27
CA LEU A 401 20.83 2.55 81.65
C LEU A 401 21.96 2.34 80.63
N GLN A 402 22.90 1.43 80.89
CA GLN A 402 23.94 1.04 79.93
C GLN A 402 23.34 0.36 78.70
N ILE A 403 22.39 -0.56 78.88
CA ILE A 403 21.68 -1.20 77.77
C ILE A 403 20.95 -0.17 76.89
N LEU A 404 20.29 0.83 77.50
CA LEU A 404 19.63 1.91 76.75
C LEU A 404 20.64 2.78 75.98
N GLN A 405 21.83 3.01 76.53
CA GLN A 405 22.90 3.74 75.85
C GLN A 405 23.46 2.98 74.65
N ASP A 406 23.64 1.66 74.79
CA ASP A 406 24.08 0.80 73.69
C ASP A 406 23.01 0.72 72.58
N GLN A 407 21.73 0.63 72.95
CA GLN A 407 20.61 0.66 72.00
C GLN A 407 20.57 1.98 71.22
N LEU A 408 20.76 3.12 71.89
CA LEU A 408 20.82 4.42 71.24
C LEU A 408 22.00 4.53 70.28
N THR A 409 23.16 3.99 70.67
CA THR A 409 24.37 4.00 69.85
C THR A 409 24.20 3.15 68.59
N ASN A 410 23.62 1.95 68.71
CA ASN A 410 23.33 1.07 67.58
C ASN A 410 22.30 1.70 66.64
N LEU A 411 21.24 2.29 67.19
CA LEU A 411 20.19 2.95 66.41
C LEU A 411 20.74 4.13 65.59
N ARG A 412 21.66 4.92 66.19
CA ARG A 412 22.39 5.97 65.50
C ARG A 412 23.27 5.40 64.39
N GLN A 413 24.01 4.33 64.64
CA GLN A 413 24.90 3.72 63.66
C GLN A 413 24.14 3.10 62.47
N ASP A 414 22.99 2.47 62.72
CA ASP A 414 22.16 1.90 61.67
C ASP A 414 21.53 2.98 60.79
N CYS A 415 21.12 4.11 61.38
CA CYS A 415 20.71 5.28 60.60
C CYS A 415 21.86 5.78 59.69
N PHE A 416 23.10 5.84 60.17
CA PHE A 416 24.25 6.24 59.35
C PHE A 416 24.63 5.23 58.24
N LYS A 417 24.24 3.96 58.37
CA LYS A 417 24.43 2.96 57.30
C LYS A 417 23.35 3.09 56.23
N ASP A 418 22.12 3.35 56.64
CA ASP A 418 20.96 3.42 55.75
C ASP A 418 20.90 4.73 54.95
N PHE A 419 21.51 5.80 55.47
CA PHE A 419 21.66 7.09 54.78
C PHE A 419 23.16 7.36 54.53
N SER A 420 23.59 7.42 53.27
CA SER A 420 24.99 7.72 52.94
C SER A 420 25.39 9.15 53.37
N GLY A 421 26.68 9.43 53.61
CA GLY A 421 27.18 10.70 54.15
C GLY A 421 26.64 11.99 53.50
N HIS A 422 26.37 11.98 52.19
CA HIS A 422 25.75 13.11 51.48
C HIS A 422 24.22 13.18 51.62
N GLN A 423 23.53 12.05 51.84
CA GLN A 423 22.08 12.01 51.98
C GLN A 423 21.58 12.46 53.37
N LEU A 424 22.47 12.54 54.36
CA LEU A 424 22.13 12.99 55.71
C LEU A 424 21.96 14.51 55.81
N GLN A 425 22.69 15.30 54.98
CA GLN A 425 22.64 16.76 55.01
C GLN A 425 21.43 17.37 54.28
N ASP A 426 20.83 16.63 53.36
CA ASP A 426 19.75 17.14 52.48
C ASP A 426 18.33 16.80 53.00
N GLU A 427 18.20 15.99 54.04
CA GLU A 427 16.91 15.51 54.57
C GLU A 427 16.52 16.31 55.85
N PRO A 428 15.41 17.08 55.84
CA PRO A 428 15.03 18.01 56.92
C PRO A 428 14.82 17.38 58.32
N GLY A 429 14.74 16.05 58.42
CA GLY A 429 14.53 15.34 59.69
C GLY A 429 15.80 14.74 60.32
N THR A 430 16.91 14.70 59.59
CA THR A 430 18.15 14.05 60.05
C THR A 430 18.81 14.84 61.18
N ASP A 431 18.84 16.16 61.07
CA ASP A 431 19.37 17.05 62.10
C ASP A 431 18.58 16.89 63.41
N CYS A 432 17.24 16.87 63.31
CA CYS A 432 16.35 16.61 64.44
C CYS A 432 16.64 15.25 65.10
N PHE A 433 16.83 14.19 64.31
CA PHE A 433 17.19 12.87 64.84
C PHE A 433 18.54 12.87 65.58
N LEU A 434 19.56 13.53 65.02
CA LEU A 434 20.88 13.62 65.63
C LEU A 434 20.87 14.44 66.93
N GLU A 435 20.12 15.54 66.97
CA GLU A 435 19.90 16.34 68.17
C GLU A 435 19.18 15.53 69.27
N LEU A 436 18.13 14.80 68.92
CA LEU A 436 17.42 13.92 69.85
C LEU A 436 18.35 12.85 70.41
N CYS A 437 19.20 12.23 69.57
CA CYS A 437 20.19 11.26 70.04
C CYS A 437 21.23 11.88 70.98
N ALA A 438 21.74 13.07 70.66
CA ALA A 438 22.72 13.77 71.49
C ALA A 438 22.12 14.14 72.85
N SER A 439 20.93 14.76 72.85
CA SER A 439 20.20 15.12 74.07
C SER A 439 19.90 13.90 74.93
N LEU A 440 19.47 12.79 74.31
CA LEU A 440 19.16 11.57 75.04
C LEU A 440 20.42 10.92 75.64
N SER A 441 21.53 10.93 74.92
CA SER A 441 22.82 10.43 75.41
C SER A 441 23.30 11.23 76.63
N GLU A 442 23.17 12.56 76.61
CA GLU A 442 23.47 13.41 77.77
C GLU A 442 22.58 13.09 78.98
N LYS A 443 21.27 12.92 78.77
CA LYS A 443 20.32 12.56 79.84
C LYS A 443 20.67 11.21 80.47
N LEU A 444 21.00 10.19 79.66
CA LEU A 444 21.43 8.87 80.13
C LEU A 444 22.73 8.97 80.94
N ASN A 445 23.74 9.67 80.42
CA ASN A 445 25.03 9.88 81.10
C ASN A 445 24.89 10.60 82.44
N ALA A 446 24.05 11.64 82.49
CA ALA A 446 23.75 12.37 83.72
C ALA A 446 23.03 11.47 84.75
N LYS A 447 22.06 10.64 84.32
CA LYS A 447 21.40 9.65 85.20
C LYS A 447 22.38 8.60 85.72
N MET A 448 23.23 8.03 84.87
CA MET A 448 24.26 7.07 85.29
C MET A 448 25.22 7.67 86.33
N THR A 449 25.63 8.92 86.13
CA THR A 449 26.52 9.61 87.08
C THR A 449 25.84 9.85 88.42
N ARG A 450 24.54 10.23 88.43
CA ARG A 450 23.76 10.34 89.67
C ARG A 450 23.59 9.01 90.39
N VAL A 451 23.29 7.92 89.67
CA VAL A 451 23.17 6.58 90.26
C VAL A 451 24.50 6.14 90.89
N ARG A 452 25.63 6.41 90.22
CA ARG A 452 26.98 6.11 90.74
C ARG A 452 27.30 6.90 92.00
N LEU A 453 27.13 8.22 91.96
CA LEU A 453 27.38 9.10 93.12
C LEU A 453 26.43 8.78 94.28
N GLY A 454 25.15 8.50 94.02
CA GLY A 454 24.17 8.09 95.03
C GLY A 454 24.55 6.76 95.70
N GLY A 455 25.07 5.80 94.92
CA GLY A 455 25.62 4.55 95.47
C GLY A 455 26.85 4.78 96.34
N GLU A 456 27.79 5.62 95.90
CA GLU A 456 29.00 5.97 96.67
C GLU A 456 28.66 6.72 97.97
N ILE A 457 27.73 7.67 97.93
CA ILE A 457 27.24 8.40 99.11
C ILE A 457 26.50 7.46 100.08
N ALA A 458 25.66 6.56 99.58
CA ALA A 458 24.98 5.56 100.42
C ALA A 458 25.97 4.59 101.08
N ASN A 459 27.03 4.18 100.38
CA ASN A 459 28.09 3.35 100.94
C ASN A 459 28.91 4.11 102.00
N LEU A 460 29.20 5.40 101.78
CA LEU A 460 29.84 6.28 102.77
C LEU A 460 28.98 6.49 104.02
N ALA A 461 27.67 6.73 103.85
CA ALA A 461 26.72 6.86 104.97
C ALA A 461 26.68 5.57 105.82
N LYS A 462 26.65 4.40 105.15
CA LYS A 462 26.66 3.10 105.82
C LYS A 462 27.96 2.84 106.59
N ALA A 463 29.11 3.24 106.03
CA ALA A 463 30.42 3.15 106.68
C ALA A 463 30.58 4.11 107.88
N ILE A 464 29.79 5.19 107.93
CA ILE A 464 29.75 6.13 109.06
C ILE A 464 28.80 5.61 110.17
N GLU A 465 27.69 4.97 109.81
CA GLU A 465 26.78 4.31 110.77
C GLU A 465 27.41 3.08 111.45
N GLU A 466 28.25 2.30 110.75
CA GLU A 466 28.99 1.17 111.33
C GLU A 466 30.14 1.58 112.27
N LYS A 467 30.41 2.89 112.41
CA LYS A 467 31.45 3.47 113.29
C LYS A 467 30.92 4.20 114.53
N LYS A 468 29.62 4.12 114.81
CA LYS A 468 28.99 4.48 116.09
C LYS A 468 28.53 3.23 116.81
#